data_AF-A0A0N4WIA4-F1
#
_entry.id   AF-A0A0N4WIA4-F1
#
_cell.length_a   1.000
_cell.length_b   1.000
_cell.length_c   1.000
_cell.angle_alpha   90.00
_cell.angle_beta   90.00
_cell.angle_gamma   90.00
#
_symmetry.space_group_name_H-M   'P 1'
#
loop_
_entity.id
_entity.type
_entity.pdbx_description
1 polymer ?
#
loop_
_entity_poly.entity_id
_entity_poly.type
_entity_poly.pdbx_seq_one_letter_code
_entity_poly.pdbx_strand_id
1 'polypeptide(L)'
;MLIRWLEVCILFAEILPLMSSKFRSEKINYIYEKALQHIADRKRLQKLEGELSNYDNVYMDTKAVHKSRSADEFNSQMEKIDKKLVTLLEKYDLQQAIYAFKEKMKHKNEFIESTDHPKVTDLAAFDDERLQQLWETAKNGKFSDIELIALHSELKDAERKTRLYDDTLQQMNKVPMENSIHFDDHHSLDVKKAQLKKVHRDMSEHIDQLHQKIHENTKSPFENDRVRRLWKSAQMNGNFSQKDLDIMKDELLHFDTQLKKIAFHKKELDARREERKKQGKMTLHAVEDLELEAKHEKMERKLRKLEKYLDSKIQHSEL
;
A
#
# COMPACT_ATOMS: atom_id res chain seq x y z
N MET A 1 -34.48 -11.63 51.07
CA MET A 1 -33.39 -12.23 50.29
C MET A 1 -32.98 -11.36 49.07
N LEU A 2 -32.90 -10.03 49.22
CA LEU A 2 -32.42 -9.12 48.15
C LEU A 2 -31.14 -8.36 48.55
N ILE A 3 -30.74 -8.44 49.81
CA ILE A 3 -29.57 -7.71 50.34
C ILE A 3 -28.26 -8.47 50.07
N ARG A 4 -28.31 -9.81 49.95
CA ARG A 4 -27.13 -10.64 49.62
C ARG A 4 -26.69 -10.61 48.15
N TRP A 5 -27.53 -10.08 47.25
CA TRP A 5 -27.15 -9.90 45.84
C TRP A 5 -26.51 -8.54 45.57
N LEU A 6 -26.72 -7.54 46.44
CA LEU A 6 -26.07 -6.23 46.33
C LEU A 6 -24.62 -6.25 46.85
N GLU A 7 -24.29 -7.08 47.85
CA GLU A 7 -22.90 -7.22 48.31
C GLU A 7 -22.01 -7.98 47.32
N VAL A 8 -22.57 -8.89 46.50
CA VAL A 8 -21.81 -9.60 45.46
C VAL A 8 -21.59 -8.72 44.22
N CYS A 9 -22.49 -7.76 43.95
CA CYS A 9 -22.27 -6.75 42.90
C CYS A 9 -21.28 -5.65 43.31
N ILE A 10 -21.08 -5.41 44.62
CA ILE A 10 -20.11 -4.42 45.12
C ILE A 10 -18.68 -4.97 45.13
N LEU A 11 -18.48 -6.30 45.15
CA LEU A 11 -17.15 -6.91 45.05
C LEU A 11 -16.64 -7.13 43.61
N PHE A 12 -17.43 -6.81 42.60
CA PHE A 12 -17.00 -6.80 41.19
C PHE A 12 -16.78 -5.39 40.62
N ALA A 13 -16.91 -4.34 41.44
CA ALA A 13 -16.81 -2.94 41.02
C ALA A 13 -15.43 -2.29 41.24
N GLU A 14 -14.44 -3.01 41.76
CA GLU A 14 -13.07 -2.51 41.92
C GLU A 14 -12.08 -3.43 41.20
N ILE A 15 -11.99 -3.28 39.87
CA ILE A 15 -10.74 -3.08 39.11
C ILE A 15 -11.24 -2.51 37.76
N LEU A 16 -11.62 -1.23 37.76
CA LEU A 16 -11.37 -0.43 36.57
C LEU A 16 -9.86 -0.18 36.57
N PRO A 17 -9.06 -0.68 35.60
CA PRO A 17 -7.73 -0.13 35.43
C PRO A 17 -7.92 1.28 34.89
N LEU A 18 -7.89 2.22 35.83
CA LEU A 18 -7.60 3.63 35.60
C LEU A 18 -6.44 3.70 34.60
N MET A 19 -6.74 4.14 33.37
CA MET A 19 -5.75 4.32 32.31
C MET A 19 -4.79 5.44 32.71
N SER A 20 -3.79 5.08 33.51
CA SER A 20 -2.64 5.90 33.84
C SER A 20 -1.47 5.35 33.04
N SER A 21 -1.19 5.98 31.89
CA SER A 21 0.03 5.69 31.14
C SER A 21 1.24 6.18 31.94
N LYS A 22 1.82 5.30 32.75
CA LYS A 22 2.95 5.61 33.63
C LYS A 22 4.25 5.81 32.84
N PHE A 23 4.41 5.08 31.74
CA PHE A 23 5.54 5.15 30.82
C PHE A 23 5.14 5.79 29.49
N ARG A 24 6.12 6.37 28.77
CA ARG A 24 5.88 7.04 27.48
C ARG A 24 5.62 6.04 26.36
N SER A 25 6.24 4.85 26.45
CA SER A 25 6.00 3.77 25.50
C SER A 25 4.80 2.92 25.91
N GLU A 26 3.81 2.81 25.01
CA GLU A 26 2.68 1.87 25.13
C GLU A 26 3.17 0.43 25.38
N LYS A 27 4.33 0.09 24.82
CA LYS A 27 5.02 -1.21 25.01
C LYS A 27 5.26 -1.51 26.48
N ILE A 28 5.79 -0.54 27.21
CA ILE A 28 6.24 -0.72 28.60
C ILE A 28 5.05 -0.66 29.55
N ASN A 29 4.05 0.17 29.23
CA ASN A 29 2.78 0.19 29.98
C ASN A 29 2.09 -1.18 29.96
N TYR A 30 1.98 -1.82 28.80
CA TYR A 30 1.36 -3.14 28.69
C TYR A 30 2.10 -4.23 29.48
N ILE A 31 3.44 -4.20 29.43
CA ILE A 31 4.29 -5.12 30.19
C ILE A 31 4.16 -4.88 31.69
N TYR A 32 4.12 -3.62 32.11
CA TYR A 32 3.95 -3.24 33.52
C TYR A 32 2.57 -3.64 34.06
N GLU A 33 1.50 -3.47 33.28
CA GLU A 33 0.16 -3.96 33.64
C GLU A 33 0.14 -5.48 33.84
N LYS A 34 0.81 -6.22 32.96
CA LYS A 34 0.92 -7.68 33.12
C LYS A 34 1.80 -8.04 34.32
N ALA A 35 2.85 -7.27 34.58
CA ALA A 35 3.67 -7.48 35.76
C ALA A 35 2.91 -7.23 37.07
N LEU A 36 2.03 -6.24 37.12
CA LEU A 36 1.12 -6.01 38.26
C LEU A 36 0.20 -7.21 38.53
N GLN A 37 -0.20 -7.94 37.49
CA GLN A 37 -1.04 -9.12 37.60
C GLN A 37 -0.28 -10.37 38.09
N HIS A 38 1.04 -10.43 37.86
CA HIS A 38 1.86 -11.62 38.14
C HIS A 38 2.77 -11.48 39.37
N ILE A 39 3.18 -10.27 39.74
CA ILE A 39 4.12 -10.04 40.84
C ILE A 39 3.38 -9.48 42.05
N ALA A 40 3.20 -10.32 43.08
CA ALA A 40 2.60 -9.92 44.36
C ALA A 40 3.57 -9.18 45.30
N ASP A 41 4.89 -9.32 45.10
CA ASP A 41 5.91 -8.68 45.93
C ASP A 41 6.13 -7.20 45.53
N ARG A 42 5.72 -6.30 46.42
CA ARG A 42 5.84 -4.84 46.25
C ARG A 42 7.28 -4.36 46.08
N LYS A 43 8.27 -4.99 46.71
CA LYS A 43 9.69 -4.60 46.58
C LYS A 43 10.26 -5.04 45.23
N ARG A 44 9.86 -6.22 44.74
CA ARG A 44 10.24 -6.74 43.42
C ARG A 44 9.61 -5.91 42.30
N LEU A 45 8.36 -5.48 42.49
CA LEU A 45 7.66 -4.59 41.56
C LEU A 45 8.32 -3.20 41.47
N GLN A 46 8.73 -2.60 42.58
CA GLN A 46 9.43 -1.31 42.59
C GLN A 46 10.78 -1.38 41.84
N LYS A 47 11.52 -2.48 41.98
CA LYS A 47 12.77 -2.70 41.22
C LYS A 47 12.50 -2.83 39.73
N LEU A 48 11.50 -3.63 39.35
CA LEU A 48 11.08 -3.79 37.96
C LEU A 48 10.64 -2.44 37.35
N GLU A 49 9.90 -1.63 38.11
CA GLU A 49 9.47 -0.30 37.68
C GLU A 49 10.64 0.63 37.34
N GLY A 50 11.67 0.66 38.20
CA GLY A 50 12.89 1.44 37.96
C GLY A 50 13.67 0.95 36.73
N GLU A 51 13.78 -0.37 36.55
CA GLU A 51 14.43 -0.95 35.38
C GLU A 51 13.64 -0.70 34.07
N LEU A 52 12.31 -0.77 34.12
CA LEU A 52 11.43 -0.43 32.99
C LEU A 52 11.47 1.06 32.65
N SER A 53 11.62 1.94 33.64
CA SER A 53 11.78 3.39 33.41
C SER A 53 13.09 3.71 32.68
N ASN A 54 14.19 3.10 33.12
CA ASN A 54 15.48 3.25 32.45
C ASN A 54 15.42 2.71 31.01
N TYR A 55 14.70 1.61 30.80
CA TYR A 55 14.48 1.05 29.48
C TYR A 55 13.64 1.97 28.58
N ASP A 56 12.56 2.58 29.11
CA ASP A 56 11.71 3.55 28.38
C ASP A 56 12.54 4.73 27.88
N ASN A 57 13.42 5.27 28.72
CA ASN A 57 14.32 6.36 28.34
C ASN A 57 15.25 5.96 27.20
N VAL A 58 15.95 4.83 27.33
CA VAL A 58 16.87 4.34 26.28
C VAL A 58 16.13 4.05 24.97
N TYR A 59 14.92 3.49 25.04
CA TYR A 59 14.08 3.24 23.86
C TYR A 59 13.69 4.54 23.16
N MET A 60 13.27 5.57 23.92
CA MET A 60 12.86 6.85 23.37
C MET A 60 14.05 7.65 22.81
N ASP A 61 15.21 7.59 23.46
CA ASP A 61 16.44 8.24 22.97
C ASP A 61 16.92 7.61 21.67
N THR A 62 16.92 6.27 21.58
CA THR A 62 17.29 5.55 20.35
C THR A 62 16.31 5.85 19.21
N LYS A 63 15.01 5.95 19.53
CA LYS A 63 13.96 6.34 18.56
C LYS A 63 14.09 7.80 18.13
N ALA A 64 14.54 8.71 18.99
CA ALA A 64 14.80 10.09 18.63
C ALA A 64 16.03 10.21 17.71
N VAL A 65 17.09 9.44 17.97
CA VAL A 65 18.32 9.39 17.17
C VAL A 65 18.11 8.80 15.77
N HIS A 66 17.13 7.90 15.59
CA HIS A 66 16.76 7.37 14.27
C HIS A 66 16.42 8.46 13.24
N LYS A 67 15.93 9.63 13.68
CA LYS A 67 15.61 10.74 12.76
C LYS A 67 16.86 11.25 11.99
N SER A 68 18.08 10.85 12.36
CA SER A 68 19.33 11.30 11.74
C SER A 68 20.29 10.19 11.28
N ARG A 69 19.96 8.90 11.39
CA ARG A 69 20.84 7.75 11.04
C ARG A 69 20.18 6.75 10.08
N SER A 70 20.98 5.87 9.45
CA SER A 70 20.50 4.86 8.50
C SER A 70 19.61 3.81 9.18
N ALA A 71 18.61 3.33 8.45
CA ALA A 71 17.58 2.40 8.94
C ALA A 71 18.17 1.07 9.46
N ASP A 72 19.22 0.55 8.82
CA ASP A 72 19.87 -0.71 9.21
C ASP A 72 20.55 -0.64 10.58
N GLU A 73 21.20 0.48 10.88
CA GLU A 73 21.87 0.67 12.17
C GLU A 73 20.85 0.80 13.30
N PHE A 74 19.72 1.45 13.03
CA PHE A 74 18.59 1.56 13.95
C PHE A 74 17.94 0.22 14.24
N ASN A 75 17.69 -0.60 13.22
CA ASN A 75 17.11 -1.93 13.39
C ASN A 75 18.03 -2.81 14.26
N SER A 76 19.34 -2.77 14.05
CA SER A 76 20.31 -3.48 14.90
C SER A 76 20.30 -3.00 16.36
N GLN A 77 20.17 -1.69 16.59
CA GLN A 77 20.08 -1.15 17.95
C GLN A 77 18.76 -1.52 18.62
N MET A 78 17.64 -1.49 17.88
CA MET A 78 16.33 -1.88 18.40
C MET A 78 16.30 -3.36 18.79
N GLU A 79 16.91 -4.24 17.99
CA GLU A 79 16.98 -5.67 18.30
C GLU A 79 17.80 -5.95 19.57
N LYS A 80 18.89 -5.19 19.79
CA LYS A 80 19.68 -5.27 21.04
C LYS A 80 18.87 -4.79 22.24
N ILE A 81 18.07 -3.74 22.06
CA ILE A 81 17.17 -3.20 23.08
C ILE A 81 16.05 -4.22 23.39
N ASP A 82 15.48 -4.88 22.39
CA ASP A 82 14.47 -5.92 22.59
C ASP A 82 15.05 -7.15 23.31
N LYS A 83 16.24 -7.61 22.92
CA LYS A 83 16.95 -8.70 23.62
C LYS A 83 17.18 -8.37 25.09
N LYS A 84 17.61 -7.15 25.42
CA LYS A 84 17.78 -6.70 26.81
C LYS A 84 16.47 -6.72 27.60
N LEU A 85 15.37 -6.31 26.99
CA LEU A 85 14.04 -6.38 27.64
C LEU A 85 13.61 -7.81 27.89
N VAL A 86 13.84 -8.72 26.94
CA VAL A 86 13.53 -10.14 27.12
C VAL A 86 14.32 -10.72 28.29
N THR A 87 15.63 -10.46 28.37
CA THR A 87 16.47 -10.91 29.49
C THR A 87 16.07 -10.29 30.84
N LEU A 88 15.53 -9.07 30.84
CA LEU A 88 15.01 -8.43 32.04
C LEU A 88 13.73 -9.12 32.49
N LEU A 89 12.78 -9.36 31.58
CA LEU A 89 11.52 -10.01 31.89
C LEU A 89 11.70 -11.49 32.29
N GLU A 90 12.72 -12.18 31.77
CA GLU A 90 13.15 -13.50 32.23
C GLU A 90 13.53 -13.52 33.71
N LYS A 91 14.29 -12.52 34.19
CA LYS A 91 14.68 -12.42 35.62
C LYS A 91 13.49 -12.23 36.57
N TYR A 92 12.38 -11.73 36.05
CA TYR A 92 11.15 -11.48 36.81
C TYR A 92 10.06 -12.54 36.57
N ASP A 93 10.38 -13.64 35.87
CA ASP A 93 9.45 -14.73 35.50
C ASP A 93 8.24 -14.27 34.65
N LEU A 94 8.39 -13.18 33.91
CA LEU A 94 7.33 -12.53 33.12
C LEU A 94 7.26 -13.06 31.69
N GLN A 95 7.45 -14.37 31.49
CA GLN A 95 7.46 -15.01 30.17
C GLN A 95 6.12 -14.87 29.41
N GLN A 96 5.00 -14.90 30.15
CA GLN A 96 3.67 -14.74 29.57
C GLN A 96 3.43 -13.32 29.03
N ALA A 97 4.05 -12.30 29.63
CA ALA A 97 4.00 -10.92 29.14
C ALA A 97 4.78 -10.76 27.82
N ILE A 98 5.86 -11.53 27.63
CA ILE A 98 6.66 -11.56 26.39
C ILE A 98 5.89 -12.24 25.24
N TYR A 99 5.20 -13.34 25.52
CA TYR A 99 4.39 -14.05 24.51
C TYR A 99 3.20 -13.20 24.04
N ALA A 100 2.43 -12.64 24.98
CA ALA A 100 1.33 -11.74 24.67
C ALA A 100 1.79 -10.45 23.94
N PHE A 101 3.02 -10.00 24.23
CA PHE A 101 3.67 -8.91 23.51
C PHE A 101 3.97 -9.25 22.04
N LYS A 102 4.53 -10.44 21.76
CA LYS A 102 4.83 -10.88 20.38
C LYS A 102 3.57 -11.05 19.53
N GLU A 103 2.49 -11.57 20.10
CA GLU A 103 1.21 -11.70 19.39
C GLU A 103 0.58 -10.34 19.03
N LYS A 104 0.51 -9.41 19.99
CA LYS A 104 -0.14 -8.10 19.77
C LYS A 104 0.59 -7.22 18.75
N MET A 105 1.91 -7.39 18.62
CA MET A 105 2.74 -6.58 17.71
C MET A 105 2.89 -7.16 16.30
N LYS A 106 2.59 -8.45 16.07
CA LYS A 106 2.61 -9.04 14.73
C LYS A 106 1.74 -8.24 13.74
N HIS A 107 0.59 -7.74 14.21
CA HIS A 107 -0.33 -6.94 13.40
C HIS A 107 -0.01 -5.43 13.35
N LYS A 108 0.90 -4.91 14.19
CA LYS A 108 1.29 -3.47 14.19
C LYS A 108 2.55 -3.22 13.35
N ASN A 109 3.44 -4.21 13.26
CA ASN A 109 4.64 -4.14 12.41
C ASN A 109 4.34 -4.34 10.91
N GLU A 110 3.34 -5.16 10.55
CA GLU A 110 2.89 -5.30 9.14
C GLU A 110 2.41 -3.96 8.55
N PHE A 111 1.88 -3.05 9.38
CA PHE A 111 1.40 -1.74 8.94
C PHE A 111 2.54 -0.74 8.68
N ILE A 112 3.77 -1.02 9.16
CA ILE A 112 4.94 -0.14 8.99
C ILE A 112 5.74 -0.54 7.73
N GLU A 113 5.73 -1.82 7.35
CA GLU A 113 6.35 -2.30 6.10
C GLU A 113 5.55 -1.95 4.83
N SER A 114 4.29 -1.53 4.97
CA SER A 114 3.38 -1.32 3.83
C SER A 114 3.32 0.14 3.33
N THR A 115 4.13 1.06 3.86
CA THR A 115 4.19 2.45 3.36
C THR A 115 5.23 2.68 2.26
N ASP A 116 6.08 1.72 1.95
CA ASP A 116 6.91 1.77 0.75
C ASP A 116 6.10 1.26 -0.44
N HIS A 117 5.30 2.17 -1.01
CA HIS A 117 4.86 1.96 -2.39
C HIS A 117 6.11 1.79 -3.26
N PRO A 118 6.26 0.69 -4.02
CA PRO A 118 7.41 0.49 -4.86
C PRO A 118 7.51 1.67 -5.82
N LYS A 119 8.60 2.43 -5.75
CA LYS A 119 8.84 3.52 -6.69
C LYS A 119 9.04 2.90 -8.07
N VAL A 120 8.56 3.60 -9.10
CA VAL A 120 8.72 3.16 -10.51
C VAL A 120 10.19 2.90 -10.88
N THR A 121 11.14 3.52 -10.17
CA THR A 121 12.59 3.32 -10.33
C THR A 121 13.11 1.98 -9.84
N ASP A 122 12.41 1.33 -8.90
CA ASP A 122 12.87 0.13 -8.21
C ASP A 122 12.25 -1.15 -8.81
N LEU A 123 11.50 -0.99 -9.89
CA LEU A 123 10.84 -2.08 -10.60
C LEU A 123 11.86 -2.89 -11.43
N ALA A 124 11.80 -4.21 -11.29
CA ALA A 124 12.74 -5.13 -11.94
C ALA A 124 12.69 -5.04 -13.48
N ALA A 125 13.85 -5.13 -14.14
CA ALA A 125 13.97 -5.17 -15.60
C ALA A 125 13.34 -6.44 -16.20
N PHE A 126 13.01 -6.40 -17.49
CA PHE A 126 12.44 -7.53 -18.24
C PHE A 126 13.55 -8.31 -18.98
N ASP A 127 13.43 -9.64 -19.04
CA ASP A 127 14.36 -10.47 -19.80
C ASP A 127 14.06 -10.46 -21.30
N ASP A 128 12.79 -10.22 -21.69
CA ASP A 128 12.36 -10.08 -23.10
C ASP A 128 12.56 -8.62 -23.58
N GLU A 129 13.37 -8.44 -24.63
CA GLU A 129 13.64 -7.13 -25.24
C GLU A 129 12.35 -6.42 -25.70
N ARG A 130 11.35 -7.16 -26.19
CA ARG A 130 10.08 -6.58 -26.66
C ARG A 130 9.28 -6.00 -25.50
N LEU A 131 9.25 -6.69 -24.37
CA LEU A 131 8.57 -6.21 -23.16
C LEU A 131 9.33 -5.03 -22.54
N GLN A 132 10.67 -5.02 -22.63
CA GLN A 132 11.47 -3.88 -22.21
C GLN A 132 11.20 -2.65 -23.09
N GLN A 133 11.09 -2.80 -24.42
CA GLN A 133 10.72 -1.70 -25.32
C GLN A 133 9.32 -1.17 -25.01
N LEU A 134 8.35 -2.06 -24.75
CA LEU A 134 7.01 -1.67 -24.29
C LEU A 134 7.04 -0.89 -22.97
N TRP A 135 7.88 -1.33 -22.03
CA TRP A 135 8.05 -0.63 -20.77
C TRP A 135 8.64 0.78 -20.95
N GLU A 136 9.69 0.94 -21.76
CA GLU A 136 10.29 2.26 -22.01
C GLU A 136 9.33 3.18 -22.77
N THR A 137 8.55 2.66 -23.73
CA THR A 137 7.52 3.45 -24.42
C THR A 137 6.42 3.89 -23.46
N ALA A 138 5.98 3.02 -22.53
CA ALA A 138 5.02 3.40 -21.49
C ALA A 138 5.59 4.42 -20.51
N LYS A 139 6.84 4.25 -20.08
CA LYS A 139 7.54 5.18 -19.17
C LYS A 139 7.70 6.58 -19.77
N ASN A 140 7.95 6.67 -21.07
CA ASN A 140 7.99 7.92 -21.82
C ASN A 140 6.59 8.47 -22.15
N GLY A 141 5.54 7.69 -21.92
CA GLY A 141 4.15 8.08 -22.10
C GLY A 141 3.61 8.94 -20.96
N LYS A 142 2.31 9.21 -21.00
CA LYS A 142 1.58 10.00 -19.97
C LYS A 142 0.93 9.12 -18.92
N PHE A 143 1.58 8.03 -18.52
CA PHE A 143 1.07 7.18 -17.45
C PHE A 143 1.32 7.82 -16.10
N SER A 144 0.36 7.69 -15.18
CA SER A 144 0.62 8.02 -13.78
C SER A 144 1.49 6.94 -13.11
N ASP A 145 2.19 7.29 -12.03
CA ASP A 145 3.07 6.34 -11.31
C ASP A 145 2.32 5.06 -10.87
N ILE A 146 1.06 5.19 -10.46
CA ILE A 146 0.21 4.07 -10.04
C ILE A 146 -0.11 3.16 -11.23
N GLU A 147 -0.44 3.74 -12.38
CA GLU A 147 -0.68 2.98 -13.60
C GLU A 147 0.58 2.33 -14.14
N LEU A 148 1.75 2.97 -14.00
CA LEU A 148 3.03 2.38 -14.37
C LEU A 148 3.34 1.15 -13.51
N ILE A 149 3.09 1.21 -12.20
CA ILE A 149 3.26 0.04 -11.32
C ILE A 149 2.30 -1.09 -11.72
N ALA A 150 1.03 -0.76 -11.99
CA ALA A 150 0.05 -1.75 -12.43
C ALA A 150 0.43 -2.36 -13.80
N LEU A 151 0.85 -1.53 -14.76
CA LEU A 151 1.30 -1.97 -16.07
C LEU A 151 2.58 -2.80 -15.98
N HIS A 152 3.51 -2.46 -15.09
CA HIS A 152 4.71 -3.25 -14.85
C HIS A 152 4.36 -4.65 -14.34
N SER A 153 3.42 -4.74 -13.39
CA SER A 153 2.88 -6.03 -12.93
C SER A 153 2.25 -6.81 -14.09
N GLU A 154 1.43 -6.18 -14.94
CA GLU A 154 0.82 -6.82 -16.10
C GLU A 154 1.87 -7.29 -17.13
N LEU A 155 2.92 -6.50 -17.38
CA LEU A 155 4.05 -6.88 -18.24
C LEU A 155 4.83 -8.05 -17.64
N LYS A 156 5.02 -8.10 -16.32
CA LYS A 156 5.64 -9.24 -15.64
C LYS A 156 4.79 -10.49 -15.75
N ASP A 157 3.47 -10.35 -15.78
CA ASP A 157 2.55 -11.46 -16.02
C ASP A 157 2.66 -11.96 -17.46
N ALA A 158 2.81 -11.05 -18.44
CA ALA A 158 3.08 -11.41 -19.82
C ALA A 158 4.43 -12.14 -19.98
N GLU A 159 5.48 -11.68 -19.30
CA GLU A 159 6.78 -12.34 -19.28
C GLU A 159 6.67 -13.79 -18.74
N ARG A 160 5.90 -14.00 -17.67
CA ARG A 160 5.64 -15.36 -17.16
C ARG A 160 4.90 -16.23 -18.16
N LYS A 161 3.95 -15.68 -18.93
CA LYS A 161 3.26 -16.40 -20.01
C LYS A 161 4.20 -16.76 -21.16
N THR A 162 5.12 -15.88 -21.53
CA THR A 162 6.15 -16.16 -22.55
C THR A 162 7.05 -17.30 -22.12
N ARG A 163 7.54 -17.28 -20.87
CA ARG A 163 8.34 -18.39 -20.32
C ARG A 163 7.58 -19.71 -20.32
N LEU A 164 6.29 -19.68 -19.95
CA LEU A 164 5.44 -20.87 -19.99
C LEU A 164 5.30 -21.41 -21.41
N TYR A 165 5.14 -20.54 -22.42
CA TYR A 165 5.14 -20.94 -23.82
C TYR A 165 6.46 -21.61 -24.21
N ASP A 166 7.59 -20.97 -23.90
CA ASP A 166 8.92 -21.50 -24.21
C ASP A 166 9.17 -22.85 -23.52
N ASP A 167 8.77 -23.01 -22.27
CA ASP A 167 8.86 -24.27 -21.53
C ASP A 167 8.00 -25.36 -22.19
N THR A 168 6.76 -25.05 -22.58
CA THR A 168 5.90 -26.02 -23.28
C THR A 168 6.45 -26.38 -24.67
N LEU A 169 7.03 -25.42 -25.38
CA LEU A 169 7.68 -25.62 -26.66
C LEU A 169 8.92 -26.52 -26.51
N GLN A 170 9.75 -26.27 -25.49
CA GLN A 170 10.89 -27.12 -25.16
C GLN A 170 10.45 -28.54 -24.78
N GLN A 171 9.39 -28.70 -23.99
CA GLN A 171 8.83 -30.01 -23.65
C GLN A 171 8.32 -30.76 -24.88
N MET A 172 7.77 -30.06 -25.87
CA MET A 172 7.37 -30.65 -27.15
C MET A 172 8.57 -31.05 -28.01
N ASN A 173 9.64 -30.24 -28.00
CA ASN A 173 10.85 -30.46 -28.78
C ASN A 173 11.86 -31.42 -28.13
N LYS A 174 11.67 -31.79 -26.85
CA LYS A 174 12.48 -32.80 -26.17
C LYS A 174 12.29 -34.15 -26.87
N VAL A 175 13.31 -34.55 -27.62
CA VAL A 175 13.41 -35.89 -28.20
C VAL A 175 13.42 -36.90 -27.03
N PRO A 176 12.51 -37.89 -27.02
CA PRO A 176 12.55 -38.97 -26.03
C PRO A 176 13.90 -39.66 -26.05
N MET A 177 14.52 -39.83 -24.89
CA MET A 177 15.74 -40.62 -24.76
C MET A 177 15.50 -42.02 -25.34
N GLU A 178 16.45 -42.48 -26.13
CA GLU A 178 16.42 -43.72 -26.91
C GLU A 178 15.85 -44.88 -26.09
N ASN A 179 14.85 -45.58 -26.66
CA ASN A 179 14.13 -46.76 -26.15
C ASN A 179 12.80 -46.55 -25.38
N SER A 180 11.97 -45.59 -25.77
CA SER A 180 10.55 -45.57 -25.37
C SER A 180 9.63 -46.07 -26.50
N ILE A 181 8.93 -47.18 -26.26
CA ILE A 181 7.98 -47.84 -27.20
C ILE A 181 6.70 -46.99 -27.41
N HIS A 182 6.57 -45.86 -26.72
CA HIS A 182 5.40 -44.96 -26.77
C HIS A 182 5.60 -43.70 -27.63
N PHE A 183 6.63 -43.68 -28.48
CA PHE A 183 6.99 -42.54 -29.33
C PHE A 183 5.87 -42.11 -30.31
N ASP A 184 4.89 -42.97 -30.56
CA ASP A 184 3.86 -42.80 -31.60
C ASP A 184 2.42 -42.72 -31.07
N ASP A 185 2.21 -42.35 -29.80
CA ASP A 185 0.84 -42.05 -29.33
C ASP A 185 0.39 -40.68 -29.90
N HIS A 186 -0.11 -40.72 -31.14
CA HIS A 186 -0.63 -39.55 -31.87
C HIS A 186 -1.62 -38.73 -31.05
N HIS A 187 -2.42 -39.38 -30.18
CA HIS A 187 -3.36 -38.69 -29.30
C HIS A 187 -2.65 -37.80 -28.27
N SER A 188 -1.57 -38.30 -27.65
CA SER A 188 -0.74 -37.53 -26.71
C SER A 188 -0.07 -36.33 -27.38
N LEU A 189 0.41 -36.51 -28.62
CA LEU A 189 1.00 -35.42 -29.41
C LEU A 189 -0.03 -34.37 -29.82
N ASP A 190 -1.24 -34.77 -30.20
CA ASP A 190 -2.32 -33.85 -30.57
C ASP A 190 -2.81 -33.04 -29.37
N VAL A 191 -2.90 -33.65 -28.18
CA VAL A 191 -3.20 -32.93 -26.94
C VAL A 191 -2.12 -31.91 -26.62
N LYS A 192 -0.83 -32.27 -26.73
CA LYS A 192 0.29 -31.34 -26.51
C LYS A 192 0.30 -30.20 -27.52
N LYS A 193 0.03 -30.47 -28.81
CA LYS A 193 -0.10 -29.44 -29.86
C LYS A 193 -1.27 -28.49 -29.60
N ALA A 194 -2.41 -29.02 -29.17
CA ALA A 194 -3.57 -28.20 -28.81
C ALA A 194 -3.26 -27.30 -27.61
N GLN A 195 -2.57 -27.83 -26.60
CA GLN A 195 -2.11 -27.08 -25.44
C GLN A 195 -1.12 -25.97 -25.84
N LEU A 196 -0.13 -26.27 -26.68
CA LEU A 196 0.84 -25.29 -27.16
C LEU A 196 0.16 -24.15 -27.94
N LYS A 197 -0.78 -24.48 -28.83
CA LYS A 197 -1.57 -23.47 -29.57
C LYS A 197 -2.39 -22.58 -28.64
N LYS A 198 -2.98 -23.16 -27.59
CA LYS A 198 -3.73 -22.42 -26.58
C LYS A 198 -2.81 -21.45 -25.84
N VAL A 199 -1.68 -21.93 -25.31
CA VAL A 199 -0.71 -21.09 -24.60
C VAL A 199 -0.15 -19.99 -25.50
N HIS A 200 0.16 -20.29 -26.76
CA HIS A 200 0.60 -19.29 -27.74
C HIS A 200 -0.47 -18.21 -27.97
N ARG A 201 -1.73 -18.61 -28.15
CA ARG A 201 -2.84 -17.65 -28.32
C ARG A 201 -2.99 -16.78 -27.10
N ASP A 202 -3.04 -17.37 -25.91
CA ASP A 202 -3.22 -16.65 -24.64
C ASP A 202 -2.04 -15.68 -24.37
N MET A 203 -0.81 -16.06 -24.75
CA MET A 203 0.38 -15.21 -24.70
C MET A 203 0.30 -14.06 -25.71
N SER A 204 0.05 -14.35 -26.98
CA SER A 204 -0.01 -13.35 -28.05
C SER A 204 -1.11 -12.33 -27.80
N GLU A 205 -2.33 -12.79 -27.48
CA GLU A 205 -3.47 -11.92 -27.20
C GLU A 205 -3.18 -10.99 -26.03
N HIS A 206 -2.51 -11.47 -24.99
CA HIS A 206 -2.13 -10.63 -23.85
C HIS A 206 -1.10 -9.56 -24.22
N ILE A 207 -0.07 -9.91 -25.00
CA ILE A 207 0.94 -8.95 -25.47
C ILE A 207 0.30 -7.90 -26.39
N ASP A 208 -0.58 -8.32 -27.29
CA ASP A 208 -1.30 -7.43 -28.21
C ASP A 208 -2.20 -6.45 -27.44
N GLN A 209 -2.92 -6.92 -26.42
CA GLN A 209 -3.71 -6.08 -25.52
C GLN A 209 -2.85 -5.04 -24.79
N LEU A 210 -1.66 -5.42 -24.32
CA LEU A 210 -0.73 -4.49 -23.66
C LEU A 210 -0.18 -3.45 -24.65
N HIS A 211 0.18 -3.87 -25.86
CA HIS A 211 0.57 -2.96 -26.95
C HIS A 211 -0.53 -1.93 -27.24
N GLN A 212 -1.77 -2.39 -27.38
CA GLN A 212 -2.91 -1.51 -27.63
C GLN A 212 -3.14 -0.54 -26.48
N LYS A 213 -3.09 -1.01 -25.23
CA LYS A 213 -3.26 -0.18 -24.03
C LYS A 213 -2.19 0.93 -23.96
N ILE A 214 -0.94 0.59 -24.25
CA ILE A 214 0.18 1.55 -24.27
C ILE A 214 0.01 2.57 -25.39
N HIS A 215 -0.37 2.14 -26.59
CA HIS A 215 -0.61 3.04 -27.72
C HIS A 215 -1.78 3.99 -27.49
N GLU A 216 -2.90 3.48 -26.98
CA GLU A 216 -4.08 4.28 -26.65
C GLU A 216 -3.77 5.35 -25.61
N ASN A 217 -2.99 4.98 -24.59
CA ASN A 217 -2.60 5.95 -23.57
C ASN A 217 -1.64 7.00 -24.11
N THR A 218 -0.69 6.60 -24.95
CA THR A 218 0.27 7.52 -25.58
C THR A 218 -0.42 8.53 -26.49
N LYS A 219 -1.49 8.12 -27.18
CA LYS A 219 -2.31 8.99 -28.03
C LYS A 219 -3.22 9.91 -27.24
N SER A 220 -3.51 9.61 -25.97
CA SER A 220 -4.42 10.42 -25.19
C SER A 220 -3.80 11.78 -24.86
N PRO A 221 -4.52 12.89 -25.08
CA PRO A 221 -3.99 14.21 -24.75
C PRO A 221 -3.96 14.46 -23.23
N PHE A 222 -4.75 13.72 -22.45
CA PHE A 222 -4.96 13.94 -21.01
C PHE A 222 -4.14 12.98 -20.14
N GLU A 223 -3.70 13.46 -18.98
CA GLU A 223 -2.94 12.66 -18.01
C GLU A 223 -3.88 11.91 -17.07
N ASN A 224 -4.93 12.58 -16.56
CA ASN A 224 -5.83 11.97 -15.60
C ASN A 224 -6.83 10.99 -16.23
N ASP A 225 -6.96 9.81 -15.65
CA ASP A 225 -7.86 8.72 -16.07
C ASP A 225 -9.31 9.16 -16.16
N ARG A 226 -9.77 10.01 -15.22
CA ARG A 226 -11.16 10.48 -15.19
C ARG A 226 -11.46 11.32 -16.42
N VAL A 227 -10.53 12.19 -16.80
CA VAL A 227 -10.66 13.04 -17.99
C VAL A 227 -10.57 12.22 -19.27
N ARG A 228 -9.69 11.20 -19.30
CA ARG A 228 -9.63 10.25 -20.42
C ARG A 228 -10.94 9.51 -20.64
N ARG A 229 -11.61 9.08 -19.57
CA ARG A 229 -12.93 8.43 -19.66
C ARG A 229 -13.98 9.39 -20.23
N LEU A 230 -14.03 10.63 -19.74
CA LEU A 230 -14.94 11.66 -20.27
C LEU A 230 -14.68 11.92 -21.75
N TRP A 231 -13.41 12.02 -22.16
CA TRP A 231 -13.04 12.20 -23.56
C TRP A 231 -13.47 11.03 -24.44
N LYS A 232 -13.23 9.79 -24.00
CA LYS A 232 -13.69 8.59 -24.73
C LYS A 232 -15.21 8.60 -24.89
N SER A 233 -15.96 8.94 -23.83
CA SER A 233 -17.42 9.09 -23.91
C SER A 233 -17.83 10.20 -24.90
N ALA A 234 -17.16 11.34 -24.89
CA ALA A 234 -17.42 12.42 -25.85
C ALA A 234 -17.17 11.99 -27.30
N GLN A 235 -16.11 11.24 -27.57
CA GLN A 235 -15.79 10.73 -28.91
C GLN A 235 -16.79 9.66 -29.40
N MET A 236 -17.32 8.84 -28.48
CA MET A 236 -18.34 7.83 -28.81
C MET A 236 -19.71 8.45 -29.07
N ASN A 237 -19.97 9.63 -28.51
CA ASN A 237 -21.21 10.35 -28.72
C ASN A 237 -21.20 11.00 -30.10
N GLY A 238 -21.92 10.38 -31.04
CA GLY A 238 -22.04 10.84 -32.42
C GLY A 238 -22.78 12.18 -32.62
N ASN A 239 -23.17 12.85 -31.53
CA ASN A 239 -23.89 14.12 -31.57
C ASN A 239 -22.95 15.34 -31.61
N PHE A 240 -21.64 15.16 -31.41
CA PHE A 240 -20.68 16.25 -31.43
C PHE A 240 -20.13 16.50 -32.83
N SER A 241 -20.13 17.75 -33.27
CA SER A 241 -19.32 18.14 -34.44
C SER A 241 -17.84 18.19 -34.06
N GLN A 242 -16.95 18.22 -35.06
CA GLN A 242 -15.51 18.36 -34.81
C GLN A 242 -15.17 19.63 -34.01
N LYS A 243 -15.90 20.72 -34.24
CA LYS A 243 -15.71 21.98 -33.48
C LYS A 243 -16.13 21.84 -32.02
N ASP A 244 -17.23 21.12 -31.76
CA ASP A 244 -17.71 20.89 -30.40
C ASP A 244 -16.76 19.96 -29.64
N LEU A 245 -16.18 18.98 -30.33
CA LEU A 245 -15.12 18.13 -29.79
C LEU A 245 -13.86 18.93 -29.43
N ASP A 246 -13.47 19.92 -30.24
CA ASP A 246 -12.32 20.77 -29.93
C ASP A 246 -12.60 21.66 -28.71
N ILE A 247 -13.81 22.25 -28.59
CA ILE A 247 -14.21 23.00 -27.40
C ILE A 247 -14.24 22.09 -26.16
N MET A 248 -14.81 20.89 -26.29
CA MET A 248 -14.84 19.90 -25.21
C MET A 248 -13.43 19.48 -24.79
N LYS A 249 -12.51 19.34 -25.74
CA LYS A 249 -11.11 19.02 -25.47
C LYS A 249 -10.44 20.11 -24.63
N ASP A 250 -10.66 21.37 -24.95
CA ASP A 250 -10.11 22.50 -24.18
C ASP A 250 -10.70 22.58 -22.77
N GLU A 251 -12.00 22.36 -22.62
CA GLU A 251 -12.66 22.29 -21.30
C GLU A 251 -12.13 21.14 -20.45
N LEU A 252 -11.95 19.96 -21.04
CA LEU A 252 -11.36 18.79 -20.40
C LEU A 252 -9.90 19.01 -20.03
N LEU A 253 -9.14 19.77 -20.83
CA LEU A 253 -7.74 20.11 -20.51
C LEU A 253 -7.66 21.07 -19.31
N HIS A 254 -8.61 22.01 -19.23
CA HIS A 254 -8.75 22.85 -18.05
C HIS A 254 -9.09 22.01 -16.82
N PHE A 255 -10.02 21.07 -16.94
CA PHE A 255 -10.38 20.16 -15.85
C PHE A 255 -9.21 19.28 -15.39
N ASP A 256 -8.42 18.73 -16.32
CA ASP A 256 -7.18 17.97 -16.03
C ASP A 256 -6.17 18.82 -15.24
N THR A 257 -5.97 20.07 -15.65
CA THR A 257 -5.08 21.01 -14.94
C THR A 257 -5.55 21.29 -13.52
N GLN A 258 -6.86 21.44 -13.31
CA GLN A 258 -7.40 21.67 -11.98
C GLN A 258 -7.31 20.41 -11.10
N LEU A 259 -7.50 19.21 -11.66
CA LEU A 259 -7.29 17.95 -10.95
C LEU A 259 -5.84 17.81 -10.48
N LYS A 260 -4.86 18.17 -11.32
CA LYS A 260 -3.44 18.21 -10.93
C LYS A 260 -3.18 19.15 -9.75
N LYS A 261 -3.78 20.35 -9.76
CA LYS A 261 -3.68 21.29 -8.64
C LYS A 261 -4.24 20.69 -7.35
N ILE A 262 -5.41 20.05 -7.40
CA ILE A 262 -6.01 19.40 -6.22
C ILE A 262 -5.14 18.25 -5.71
N ALA A 263 -4.58 17.43 -6.60
CA ALA A 263 -3.66 16.36 -6.22
C ALA A 263 -2.43 16.91 -5.50
N PHE A 264 -1.85 18.02 -5.99
CA PHE A 264 -0.76 18.72 -5.31
C PHE A 264 -1.17 19.23 -3.92
N HIS A 265 -2.33 19.90 -3.80
CA HIS A 265 -2.83 20.36 -2.50
C HIS A 265 -3.09 19.21 -1.52
N LYS A 266 -3.57 18.06 -2.01
CA LYS A 266 -3.75 16.86 -1.19
C LYS A 266 -2.41 16.33 -0.67
N LYS A 267 -1.40 16.24 -1.54
CA LYS A 267 -0.06 15.79 -1.18
C LYS A 267 0.57 16.70 -0.11
N GLU A 268 0.40 18.02 -0.24
CA GLU A 268 0.85 18.99 0.77
C GLU A 268 0.14 18.79 2.12
N LEU A 269 -1.19 18.57 2.11
CA LEU A 269 -1.95 18.28 3.32
C LEU A 269 -1.50 16.99 4.01
N ASP A 270 -1.28 15.93 3.24
CA ASP A 270 -0.87 14.65 3.77
C ASP A 270 0.55 14.72 4.35
N ALA A 271 1.45 15.49 3.72
CA ALA A 271 2.78 15.78 4.28
C ALA A 271 2.70 16.49 5.64
N ARG A 272 1.88 17.55 5.78
CA ARG A 272 1.71 18.25 7.07
C ARG A 272 1.04 17.40 8.13
N ARG A 273 0.06 16.58 7.75
CA ARG A 273 -0.56 15.61 8.65
C ARG A 273 0.47 14.62 9.18
N GLU A 274 1.38 14.17 8.34
CA GLU A 274 2.42 13.23 8.72
C GLU A 274 3.51 13.89 9.61
N GLU A 275 3.89 15.13 9.32
CA GLU A 275 4.77 15.92 10.20
C GLU A 275 4.16 16.12 11.59
N ARG A 276 2.86 16.42 11.68
CA ARG A 276 2.14 16.53 12.95
C ARG A 276 2.16 15.23 13.75
N LYS A 277 1.93 14.09 13.09
CA LYS A 277 2.04 12.77 13.75
C LYS A 277 3.45 12.55 14.31
N LYS A 278 4.49 13.01 13.60
CA LYS A 278 5.91 12.88 14.00
C LYS A 278 6.35 13.88 15.09
N GLN A 279 5.70 15.04 15.21
CA GLN A 279 6.02 16.09 16.19
C GLN A 279 5.17 16.02 17.48
N GLY A 280 4.06 15.28 17.48
CA GLY A 280 3.15 15.20 18.63
C GLY A 280 2.24 16.43 18.75
N LYS A 281 1.52 16.57 19.88
CA LYS A 281 0.57 17.68 20.14
C LYS A 281 1.28 19.03 20.40
N MET A 282 2.10 19.51 19.46
CA MET A 282 2.49 20.93 19.44
C MET A 282 1.41 21.70 18.67
N THR A 283 0.69 22.57 19.37
CA THR A 283 -0.56 23.22 18.94
C THR A 283 -0.40 24.37 17.95
N LEU A 284 0.83 24.69 17.52
CA LEU A 284 1.09 25.98 16.87
C LEU A 284 0.62 26.08 15.41
N HIS A 285 0.42 24.97 14.71
CA HIS A 285 0.01 24.95 13.28
C HIS A 285 -1.43 24.48 13.02
N ALA A 286 -2.23 24.26 14.06
CA ALA A 286 -3.56 23.65 13.91
C ALA A 286 -4.55 24.51 13.10
N VAL A 287 -4.47 25.85 13.21
CA VAL A 287 -5.41 26.77 12.53
C VAL A 287 -5.10 26.88 11.04
N GLU A 288 -3.83 27.01 10.67
CA GLU A 288 -3.38 27.10 9.27
C GLU A 288 -3.69 25.80 8.50
N ASP A 289 -3.52 24.65 9.15
CA ASP A 289 -3.88 23.34 8.60
C ASP A 289 -5.38 23.23 8.34
N LEU A 290 -6.23 23.67 9.29
CA LEU A 290 -7.68 23.65 9.13
C LEU A 290 -8.16 24.55 8.00
N GLU A 291 -7.56 25.73 7.84
CA GLU A 291 -7.86 26.62 6.73
C GLU A 291 -7.47 26.01 5.37
N LEU A 292 -6.31 25.36 5.31
CA LEU A 292 -5.81 24.73 4.09
C LEU A 292 -6.64 23.50 3.72
N GLU A 293 -7.08 22.73 4.72
CA GLU A 293 -8.01 21.61 4.55
C GLU A 293 -9.39 22.10 4.06
N ALA A 294 -9.93 23.17 4.66
CA ALA A 294 -11.18 23.77 4.21
C ALA A 294 -11.10 24.34 2.78
N LYS A 295 -9.95 24.92 2.40
CA LYS A 295 -9.69 25.38 1.02
C LYS A 295 -9.64 24.20 0.06
N HIS A 296 -8.93 23.12 0.42
CA HIS A 296 -8.87 21.89 -0.37
C HIS A 296 -10.27 21.31 -0.60
N GLU A 297 -11.08 21.19 0.46
CA GLU A 297 -12.43 20.67 0.37
C GLU A 297 -13.33 21.54 -0.53
N LYS A 298 -13.22 22.88 -0.44
CA LYS A 298 -13.96 23.80 -1.32
C LYS A 298 -13.58 23.59 -2.80
N MET A 299 -12.29 23.42 -3.09
CA MET A 299 -11.83 23.14 -4.46
C MET A 299 -12.35 21.79 -4.95
N GLU A 300 -12.31 20.77 -4.09
CA GLU A 300 -12.77 19.43 -4.43
C GLU A 300 -14.28 19.38 -4.72
N ARG A 301 -15.08 20.11 -3.92
CA ARG A 301 -16.51 20.30 -4.19
C ARG A 301 -16.76 21.00 -5.53
N LYS A 302 -15.96 22.00 -5.91
CA LYS A 302 -16.06 22.67 -7.21
C LYS A 302 -15.72 21.70 -8.35
N LEU A 303 -14.68 20.88 -8.22
CA LEU A 303 -14.33 19.89 -9.23
C LEU A 303 -15.39 18.81 -9.39
N ARG A 304 -15.99 18.31 -8.32
CA ARG A 304 -17.11 17.37 -8.42
C ARG A 304 -18.30 17.95 -9.19
N LYS A 305 -18.58 19.25 -9.03
CA LYS A 305 -19.63 19.93 -9.80
C LYS A 305 -19.25 20.07 -11.28
N LEU A 306 -18.00 20.42 -11.57
CA LEU A 306 -17.49 20.52 -12.93
C LEU A 306 -17.49 19.16 -13.64
N GLU A 307 -17.09 18.09 -12.94
CA GLU A 307 -17.13 16.72 -13.46
C GLU A 307 -18.55 16.32 -13.85
N LYS A 308 -19.54 16.56 -12.97
CA LYS A 308 -20.95 16.31 -13.27
C LYS A 308 -21.45 17.16 -14.44
N TYR A 309 -21.07 18.44 -14.51
CA TYR A 309 -21.42 19.31 -15.62
C TYR A 309 -20.88 18.77 -16.95
N LEU A 310 -19.61 18.38 -16.98
CA LEU A 310 -18.98 17.81 -18.18
C LEU A 310 -19.63 16.50 -18.58
N ASP A 311 -19.90 15.60 -17.63
CA ASP A 311 -20.58 14.33 -17.91
C ASP A 311 -22.00 14.55 -18.45
N SER A 312 -22.79 15.46 -17.83
CA SER A 312 -24.10 15.83 -18.34
C SER A 312 -24.05 16.47 -19.73
N LYS A 313 -23.07 17.35 -19.99
CA LYS A 313 -22.86 17.97 -21.31
C LYS A 313 -22.43 16.95 -22.37
N ILE A 314 -21.70 15.92 -21.97
CA ILE A 314 -21.31 14.81 -22.85
C ILE A 314 -22.53 13.96 -23.19
N GLN A 315 -23.36 13.59 -22.20
CA GLN A 315 -24.51 12.71 -22.38
C GLN A 315 -25.72 13.39 -23.04
N HIS A 316 -25.96 14.66 -22.69
CA HIS A 316 -27.04 15.47 -23.22
C HIS A 316 -26.40 16.53 -24.09
N SER A 317 -26.57 16.39 -25.41
CA SER A 317 -26.12 17.35 -26.42
C SER A 317 -26.91 18.66 -26.34
N GLU A 318 -27.02 19.26 -25.16
CA GLU A 318 -27.62 20.56 -24.94
C GLU A 318 -26.47 21.56 -24.83
N LEU A 319 -26.13 22.13 -25.99
CA LEU A 319 -25.57 23.47 -26.09
C LEU A 319 -26.71 24.47 -26.24
#